data_AF-A0A2H6NDJ7-F1
#
_entry.id   AF-A0A2H6NDJ7-F1
#
_cell.length_a   1.000
_cell.length_b   1.000
_cell.length_c   1.000
_cell.angle_alpha   90.00
_cell.angle_beta   90.00
_cell.angle_gamma   90.00
#
_symmetry.space_group_name_H-M   'P 1'
#
loop_
_entity.id
_entity.type
_entity.pdbx_description
1 polymer ?
#
loop_
_entity_poly.entity_id
_entity_poly.type
_entity_poly.pdbx_seq_one_letter_code
_entity_poly.pdbx_strand_id
1 'polypeptide(L)'
;KWGTLQLLLLGRIATIKMNVLPKLLYLFQTTPIKLDKKFFRELNTITKFVWAGKKPRIKLKDLQESKSRGGLGLPDWELYHKVAILVWIRDWINLRNKRILIIEGHDLQSG
;
A
#
# COMPACT_ATOMS: atom_id res chain seq x y z
N LYS A 1 16.98 15.18 -1.27
CA LYS A 1 16.66 16.06 -2.43
C LYS A 1 16.36 15.16 -3.62
N TRP A 2 15.11 15.06 -4.07
CA TRP A 2 14.68 14.14 -5.15
C TRP A 2 14.66 14.80 -6.54
N GLY A 3 14.90 16.11 -6.65
CA GLY A 3 14.69 16.88 -7.88
C GLY A 3 15.79 16.75 -8.95
N THR A 4 16.92 16.10 -8.68
CA THR A 4 18.13 16.20 -9.52
C THR A 4 18.36 15.03 -10.47
N LEU A 5 17.59 13.95 -10.40
CA LEU A 5 17.78 12.79 -11.27
C LEU A 5 16.89 12.92 -12.53
N GLN A 6 17.53 12.97 -13.71
CA GLN A 6 16.85 12.98 -15.02
C GLN A 6 16.26 11.60 -15.35
N LEU A 7 15.30 11.13 -14.54
CA LEU A 7 14.57 9.91 -14.79
C LEU A 7 13.38 10.17 -15.71
N LEU A 8 13.14 9.23 -16.65
CA LEU A 8 11.87 9.12 -17.36
C LEU A 8 10.71 8.90 -16.37
N LEU A 9 9.49 9.23 -16.80
CA LEU A 9 8.26 9.08 -16.00
C LEU A 9 8.15 7.69 -15.35
N LEU A 10 8.37 6.64 -16.15
CA LEU A 10 8.37 5.24 -15.70
C LEU A 10 9.46 4.96 -14.67
N GLY A 11 10.66 5.52 -14.87
CA GLY A 11 11.78 5.39 -13.93
C GLY A 11 11.43 5.97 -12.56
N ARG A 12 10.78 7.15 -12.53
CA ARG A 12 10.33 7.76 -11.27
C ARG A 12 9.27 6.95 -10.54
N ILE A 13 8.30 6.40 -11.29
CA ILE A 13 7.28 5.50 -10.73
C ILE A 13 7.95 4.24 -10.15
N ALA A 14 8.91 3.65 -10.87
CA ALA A 14 9.67 2.50 -10.39
C ALA A 14 10.45 2.84 -9.11
N THR A 15 11.11 4.00 -9.03
CA THR A 15 11.80 4.45 -7.81
C THR A 15 10.85 4.56 -6.61
N ILE A 16 9.63 5.09 -6.81
CA ILE A 16 8.62 5.15 -5.75
C ILE A 16 8.25 3.74 -5.29
N LYS A 17 8.00 2.82 -6.23
CA LYS A 17 7.68 1.42 -5.91
C LYS A 17 8.81 0.70 -5.19
N MET A 18 10.05 0.98 -5.53
CA MET A 18 11.20 0.28 -4.97
C MET A 18 11.61 0.82 -3.60
N ASN A 19 11.49 2.14 -3.36
CA ASN A 19 12.03 2.77 -2.15
C ASN A 19 10.94 3.22 -1.17
N VAL A 20 9.86 3.83 -1.67
CA VAL A 20 8.83 4.46 -0.82
C VAL A 20 7.75 3.45 -0.44
N LEU A 21 7.27 2.67 -1.40
CA LEU A 21 6.23 1.67 -1.18
C LEU A 21 6.55 0.66 -0.07
N PRO A 22 7.72 -0.02 -0.04
CA PRO A 22 8.00 -0.98 1.02
C PRO A 22 8.02 -0.34 2.42
N LYS A 23 8.52 0.90 2.54
CA LYS A 23 8.54 1.63 3.82
C LYS A 23 7.13 1.97 4.30
N LEU A 24 6.26 2.45 3.41
CA LEU A 24 4.87 2.75 3.74
C LEU A 24 4.06 1.49 4.06
N LEU A 25 4.29 0.40 3.30
CA LEU A 25 3.65 -0.89 3.57
C LEU A 25 3.98 -1.41 4.95
N TYR A 26 5.26 -1.34 5.35
CA TYR A 26 5.67 -1.71 6.69
C TYR A 26 4.90 -0.92 7.76
N LEU A 27 4.83 0.41 7.61
CA LEU A 27 4.10 1.28 8.56
C LEU A 27 2.60 0.96 8.63
N PHE A 28 1.97 0.66 7.49
CA PHE A 28 0.55 0.28 7.45
C PHE A 28 0.30 -1.07 8.10
N GLN A 29 1.22 -2.02 7.98
CA GLN A 29 1.12 -3.33 8.61
C GLN A 29 1.36 -3.28 10.13
N THR A 30 2.29 -2.45 10.60
CA THR A 30 2.59 -2.32 12.03
C THR A 30 1.55 -1.51 12.79
N THR A 31 0.80 -0.64 12.09
CA THR A 31 -0.08 0.35 12.73
C THR A 31 -1.51 0.19 12.23
N PRO A 32 -2.32 -0.68 12.85
CA PRO A 32 -3.71 -0.93 12.44
C PRO A 32 -4.65 0.20 12.93
N ILE A 33 -4.30 1.45 12.62
CA ILE A 33 -5.07 2.64 12.97
C ILE A 33 -5.79 3.15 11.73
N LYS A 34 -7.04 3.62 11.92
CA LYS A 34 -7.79 4.31 10.88
C LYS A 34 -7.13 5.66 10.60
N LEU A 35 -6.56 5.80 9.40
CA LEU A 35 -5.97 7.05 8.94
C LEU A 35 -7.04 7.94 8.30
N ASP A 36 -6.91 9.24 8.50
CA ASP A 36 -7.81 10.22 7.89
C ASP A 36 -7.48 10.48 6.42
N LYS A 37 -8.48 10.88 5.64
CA LYS A 37 -8.33 11.24 4.21
C LYS A 37 -7.35 12.39 3.99
N LYS A 38 -7.19 13.29 4.96
CA LYS A 38 -6.21 14.39 4.88
C LYS A 38 -4.77 13.85 4.76
N PHE A 39 -4.43 12.81 5.53
CA PHE A 39 -3.11 12.18 5.49
C PHE A 39 -2.79 11.62 4.09
N PHE A 40 -3.74 10.91 3.48
CA PHE A 40 -3.55 10.38 2.12
C PHE A 40 -3.44 11.49 1.07
N ARG A 41 -4.15 12.60 1.25
CA ARG A 41 -4.02 13.78 0.38
C ARG A 41 -2.62 14.40 0.48
N GLU A 42 -2.05 14.45 1.67
CA GLU A 42 -0.66 14.90 1.88
C GLU A 42 0.35 13.91 1.30
N LEU A 43 0.18 12.60 1.50
CA LEU A 43 1.02 11.58 0.86
C LEU A 43 0.96 11.64 -0.67
N ASN A 44 -0.19 11.97 -1.24
CA ASN A 44 -0.34 12.13 -2.69
C ASN A 44 0.49 13.29 -3.26
N THR A 45 1.12 14.14 -2.43
CA THR A 45 2.13 15.10 -2.91
C THR A 45 3.36 14.44 -3.52
N ILE A 46 3.60 13.15 -3.25
CA ILE A 46 4.63 12.33 -3.94
C ILE A 46 4.44 12.35 -5.47
N THR A 47 3.21 12.57 -5.96
CA THR A 47 2.95 12.74 -7.40
C THR A 47 3.68 13.96 -8.00
N LYS A 48 4.03 14.98 -7.19
CA LYS A 48 4.86 16.11 -7.63
C LYS A 48 6.26 15.66 -8.05
N PHE A 49 6.81 14.62 -7.40
CA PHE A 49 8.08 14.02 -7.79
C PHE A 49 7.97 13.31 -9.14
N VAL A 50 6.87 12.57 -9.38
CA VAL A 50 6.60 11.91 -10.68
C VAL A 50 6.65 12.91 -11.83
N TRP A 51 5.99 14.06 -11.65
CA TRP A 51 5.96 15.12 -12.67
C TRP A 51 7.15 16.09 -12.63
N ALA A 52 8.09 15.94 -11.68
CA ALA A 52 9.18 16.88 -11.40
C ALA A 52 8.72 18.35 -11.35
N GLY A 53 7.64 18.61 -10.61
CA GLY A 53 7.09 19.96 -10.48
C GLY A 53 6.36 20.51 -11.72
N LYS A 54 6.32 19.77 -12.84
CA LYS A 54 5.50 20.11 -14.01
C LYS A 54 4.03 19.79 -13.77
N LYS A 55 3.14 20.40 -14.56
CA LYS A 55 1.70 20.12 -14.52
C LYS A 55 1.43 18.65 -14.90
N PRO A 56 0.61 17.90 -14.13
CA PRO A 56 0.22 16.54 -14.46
C PRO A 56 -0.46 16.46 -15.83
N ARG A 57 -0.05 15.51 -16.66
CA ARG A 57 -0.68 15.26 -17.98
C ARG A 57 -1.74 14.14 -17.93
N ILE A 58 -1.62 13.24 -16.97
CA ILE A 58 -2.50 12.07 -16.78
C ILE A 58 -3.20 12.23 -15.42
N LYS A 59 -4.48 11.88 -15.35
CA LYS A 59 -5.23 11.91 -14.07
C LYS A 59 -4.62 10.88 -13.10
N LEU A 60 -4.63 11.20 -11.81
CA LEU A 60 -4.02 10.33 -10.80
C LEU A 60 -4.64 8.92 -10.77
N LYS A 61 -5.96 8.81 -10.94
CA LYS A 61 -6.66 7.52 -10.99
C LYS A 61 -6.14 6.63 -12.12
N ASP A 62 -6.05 7.19 -13.33
CA ASP A 62 -5.53 6.48 -14.52
C ASP A 62 -4.04 6.13 -14.35
N LEU A 63 -3.29 6.97 -13.63
CA LEU A 63 -1.89 6.73 -13.31
C LEU A 63 -1.69 5.56 -12.33
N GLN A 64 -2.64 5.37 -11.41
CA GLN A 64 -2.62 4.33 -10.38
C GLN A 64 -3.19 2.99 -10.84
N GLU A 65 -4.01 3.01 -11.89
CA GLU A 65 -4.64 1.82 -12.44
C GLU A 65 -3.60 0.80 -12.96
N SER A 66 -3.99 -0.48 -12.99
CA SER A 66 -3.13 -1.58 -13.41
C SER A 66 -2.69 -1.44 -14.88
N LYS A 67 -1.52 -2.02 -15.20
CA LYS A 67 -1.04 -2.08 -16.58
C LYS A 67 -2.01 -2.81 -17.53
N SER A 68 -2.72 -3.83 -17.03
CA SER A 68 -3.72 -4.57 -17.79
C SER A 68 -4.91 -3.71 -18.23
N ARG A 69 -5.18 -2.62 -17.53
CA ARG A 69 -6.24 -1.65 -17.82
C ARG A 69 -5.70 -0.36 -18.46
N GLY A 70 -4.45 -0.38 -18.95
CA GLY A 70 -3.82 0.77 -19.61
C GLY A 70 -3.24 1.82 -18.65
N GLY A 71 -3.20 1.56 -17.35
CA GLY A 71 -2.57 2.44 -16.37
C GLY A 71 -1.04 2.26 -16.27
N LEU A 72 -0.40 3.16 -15.52
CA LEU A 72 1.05 3.09 -15.27
C LEU A 72 1.40 2.38 -13.94
N GLY A 73 0.38 2.00 -13.17
CA GLY A 73 0.47 1.25 -11.94
C GLY A 73 1.15 1.99 -10.79
N LEU A 74 1.03 3.31 -10.70
CA LEU A 74 1.49 4.04 -9.51
C LEU A 74 0.77 3.50 -8.25
N PRO A 75 1.44 3.36 -7.10
CA PRO A 75 0.76 2.90 -5.88
C PRO A 75 -0.39 3.82 -5.46
N ASP A 76 -1.53 3.23 -5.10
CA ASP A 76 -2.61 3.92 -4.37
C ASP A 76 -2.47 3.65 -2.87
N TRP A 77 -1.98 4.67 -2.15
CA TRP A 77 -1.71 4.58 -0.72
C TRP A 77 -2.95 4.29 0.12
N GLU A 78 -4.13 4.80 -0.29
CA GLU A 78 -5.38 4.57 0.44
C GLU A 78 -5.83 3.12 0.25
N LEU A 79 -5.70 2.58 -0.96
CA LEU A 79 -6.00 1.18 -1.25
C LEU A 79 -5.05 0.24 -0.51
N TYR A 80 -3.75 0.52 -0.53
CA TYR A 80 -2.76 -0.28 0.20
C TYR A 80 -3.01 -0.29 1.71
N HIS A 81 -3.38 0.84 2.31
CA HIS A 81 -3.74 0.91 3.73
C HIS A 81 -4.98 0.07 4.06
N LYS A 82 -6.04 0.17 3.24
CA LYS A 82 -7.25 -0.64 3.41
C LYS A 82 -6.94 -2.14 3.35
N VAL A 83 -6.13 -2.56 2.38
CA VAL A 83 -5.71 -3.96 2.25
C VAL A 83 -4.89 -4.40 3.47
N ALA A 84 -3.98 -3.57 3.97
CA ALA A 84 -3.19 -3.88 5.17
C ALA A 84 -4.08 -4.10 6.40
N ILE A 85 -5.10 -3.25 6.60
CA ILE A 85 -6.08 -3.44 7.69
C ILE A 85 -6.85 -4.77 7.51
N LEU A 86 -7.29 -5.09 6.29
CA LEU A 86 -8.01 -6.33 6.03
C LEU A 86 -7.15 -7.57 6.33
N VAL A 87 -5.87 -7.54 5.96
CA VAL A 87 -4.91 -8.61 6.29
C VAL A 87 -4.77 -8.73 7.81
N TRP A 88 -4.63 -7.63 8.52
CA TRP A 88 -4.52 -7.63 9.98
C TRP A 88 -5.78 -8.24 10.66
N ILE A 89 -6.97 -7.86 10.18
CA ILE A 89 -8.25 -8.42 10.67
C ILE A 89 -8.31 -9.94 10.40
N ARG A 90 -7.95 -10.36 9.18
CA ARG A 90 -7.90 -11.78 8.80
C ARG A 90 -6.98 -12.57 9.74
N ASP A 91 -5.78 -12.06 9.99
CA ASP A 91 -4.81 -12.71 10.86
C ASP A 91 -5.32 -12.81 12.29
N TRP A 92 -6.00 -11.76 12.78
CA TRP A 92 -6.60 -11.77 14.12
C TRP A 92 -7.74 -12.80 14.26
N ILE A 93 -8.60 -12.94 13.25
CA ILE A 93 -9.65 -13.98 13.21
C ILE A 93 -9.02 -15.37 13.20
N ASN A 94 -7.99 -15.59 12.38
CA ASN A 94 -7.29 -16.88 12.32
C ASN A 94 -6.60 -17.23 13.64
N LEU A 95 -5.98 -16.26 14.32
CA LEU A 95 -5.40 -16.46 15.65
C LEU A 95 -6.46 -16.87 16.69
N ARG A 96 -7.65 -16.27 16.62
CA ARG A 96 -8.77 -16.65 17.48
C ARG A 96 -9.22 -18.08 17.19
N ASN A 97 -9.38 -18.47 15.93
CA ASN A 97 -9.76 -19.84 15.58
C ASN A 97 -8.73 -20.86 16.07
N LYS A 98 -7.43 -20.60 15.90
CA LYS A 98 -6.37 -21.45 16.47
C LYS A 98 -6.48 -21.57 17.99
N ARG A 99 -6.70 -20.46 18.69
CA ARG A 99 -6.91 -20.49 20.15
C ARG A 99 -8.13 -21.33 20.54
N ILE A 100 -9.25 -21.18 19.84
CA ILE A 100 -10.49 -21.93 20.10
C ILE A 100 -10.25 -23.43 19.90
N LEU A 101 -9.63 -23.82 18.78
CA LEU A 101 -9.30 -25.22 18.47
C LEU A 101 -8.39 -25.86 19.54
N ILE A 102 -7.44 -25.08 20.09
CA ILE A 102 -6.57 -25.52 21.19
C ILE A 102 -7.38 -25.77 22.48
N ILE A 103 -8.36 -24.91 22.80
CA ILE A 103 -9.20 -25.06 24.00
C ILE A 103 -10.15 -26.25 23.85
N GLU A 104 -10.67 -26.48 22.65
CA GLU A 104 -11.57 -27.60 22.35
C GLU A 104 -10.84 -28.96 22.27
N GLY A 105 -9.50 -28.97 22.36
CA GLY A 105 -8.71 -30.20 22.38
C GLY A 105 -8.79 -31.00 21.07
N HIS A 106 -9.08 -30.33 19.95
CA HIS A 106 -9.24 -30.98 18.64
C HIS A 106 -7.96 -31.75 18.22
N ASP A 107 -6.78 -31.28 18.65
CA ASP A 107 -5.49 -31.95 18.41
C ASP A 107 -5.28 -33.20 19.30
N LEU A 108 -6.05 -33.38 20.38
CA LEU A 108 -5.99 -34.55 21.27
C LEU A 108 -6.83 -35.73 20.78
N GLN A 109 -7.76 -35.50 19.84
CA GLN A 109 -8.63 -36.53 19.27
C GLN A 109 -8.04 -37.19 18.00
N SER A 110 -6.90 -36.69 17.51
CA SER A 110 -6.22 -37.25 16.32
C SER A 110 -5.07 -38.21 16.66
N GLY A 111 -5.04 -38.74 17.89
CA GLY A 111 -4.14 -39.79 18.35
C GLY A 111 -4.77 -41.18 18.31
#